data_AF-A0A6P4IW23-F1
#
_entry.id   AF-A0A6P4IW23-F1
#
_cell.length_a   1.000
_cell.length_b   1.000
_cell.length_c   1.000
_cell.angle_alpha   90.00
_cell.angle_beta   90.00
_cell.angle_gamma   90.00
#
_symmetry.space_group_name_H-M   'P 1'
#
loop_
_entity.id
_entity.type
_entity.pdbx_description
1 polymer ?
#
loop_
_entity_poly.entity_id
_entity_poly.type
_entity_poly.pdbx_seq_one_letter_code
_entity_poly.pdbx_strand_id
1 'polypeptide(L)' 'MVRPSLVVHMAKRVPLIQFRKGGGGAAAGAQSANQQLAGGPAIEDYELPARFARKPIDPEEAEYINNGGPPK' A
#
# COMPACT_ATOMS: atom_id res chain seq x y z
N MET A 1 17.16 37.57 -27.48
CA MET A 1 15.68 37.57 -27.61
C MET A 1 15.18 36.15 -27.41
N VAL A 2 14.51 35.86 -26.29
CA VAL A 2 13.97 34.51 -26.01
C VAL A 2 12.61 34.40 -26.70
N ARG A 3 12.39 33.34 -27.49
CA ARG A 3 11.12 33.12 -28.17
C ARG A 3 10.10 32.60 -27.14
N PRO A 4 9.03 33.36 -26.82
CA PRO A 4 8.07 32.98 -25.77
C PRO A 4 7.42 31.61 -26.04
N SER A 5 7.25 31.25 -27.31
CA SER A 5 6.71 29.96 -27.71
C SER A 5 7.57 28.78 -27.22
N LEU A 6 8.90 28.90 -27.22
CA LEU A 6 9.78 27.80 -26.82
C LEU A 6 9.74 27.56 -25.30
N VAL A 7 9.63 28.63 -24.51
CA VAL A 7 9.48 28.57 -23.05
C VAL A 7 8.14 27.92 -22.66
N VAL A 8 7.04 28.28 -23.33
CA VAL A 8 5.71 27.68 -23.10
C VAL A 8 5.68 26.19 -23.47
N HIS A 9 6.38 25.78 -24.53
CA HIS A 9 6.44 24.37 -24.91
C HIS A 9 7.28 23.53 -23.92
N MET A 10 8.34 24.10 -23.35
CA MET A 10 9.15 23.43 -22.32
C MET A 10 8.40 23.29 -20.99
N ALA A 11 7.67 24.33 -20.56
CA ALA A 11 6.89 24.30 -19.32
C ALA A 11 5.77 23.23 -19.33
N LYS A 12 5.22 22.89 -20.50
CA LYS A 12 4.21 21.82 -20.63
C LYS A 12 4.76 20.40 -20.51
N ARG A 13 6.08 20.20 -20.72
CA ARG A 13 6.71 18.87 -20.70
C ARG A 13 7.35 18.51 -19.38
N VAL A 14 7.56 19.48 -18.49
CA VAL A 14 8.15 19.21 -17.17
C VAL A 14 7.00 19.03 -16.18
N PRO A 15 6.76 17.81 -15.65
CA PRO A 15 5.73 17.61 -14.65
C PRO A 15 6.13 18.36 -13.37
N LEU A 16 5.26 19.28 -12.92
CA LEU A 16 5.45 20.00 -11.67
C LEU A 16 4.58 19.36 -10.58
N ILE A 17 5.21 19.01 -9.46
CA ILE A 17 4.50 18.50 -8.28
C ILE A 17 3.77 19.67 -7.62
N GLN A 18 2.47 19.52 -7.40
CA GLN A 18 1.64 20.48 -6.66
C GLN A 18 1.41 19.96 -5.24
N PHE A 19 2.01 20.62 -4.24
CA PHE A 19 1.76 20.30 -2.84
C PHE A 19 0.48 20.99 -2.37
N ARG A 20 -0.35 20.26 -1.60
CA ARG A 20 -1.49 20.86 -0.90
C ARG A 20 -0.97 21.89 0.11
N LYS A 21 -1.32 23.17 -0.08
CA LYS A 21 -1.09 24.21 0.92
C LYS A 21 -2.03 23.98 2.11
N GLY A 22 -1.52 23.47 3.23
CA GLY A 22 -2.27 23.31 4.48
C GLY A 22 -2.14 21.96 5.21
N GLY A 23 -0.94 21.38 5.28
CA GLY A 23 -0.69 20.17 6.09
C GLY A 23 -0.24 20.47 7.51
N GLY A 24 -1.10 21.11 8.32
CA GLY A 24 -0.89 21.23 9.76
C GLY A 24 -1.79 20.24 10.50
N GLY A 25 -1.22 19.15 11.00
CA GLY A 25 -1.94 18.16 11.81
C GLY A 25 -1.57 16.73 11.42
N ALA A 26 -0.80 16.07 12.30
CA ALA A 26 -0.49 14.66 12.17
C ALA A 26 -1.75 13.80 12.23
N ALA A 27 -1.95 12.96 11.21
CA ALA A 27 -2.54 11.65 11.41
C ALA A 27 -1.48 10.64 11.00
N ALA A 28 -1.25 9.69 11.89
CA ALA A 28 -0.22 8.67 11.87
C ALA A 28 -0.04 8.06 10.48
N GLY A 29 1.21 7.76 10.15
CA GLY A 29 1.64 7.26 8.85
C GLY A 29 0.65 6.29 8.24
N ALA A 30 0.07 6.69 7.11
CA ALA A 30 -0.20 5.72 6.06
C ALA A 30 1.16 5.13 5.72
N GLN A 31 1.52 4.05 6.39
CA GLN A 31 2.38 3.06 5.81
C GLN A 31 1.69 2.73 4.50
N SER A 32 2.18 3.32 3.40
CA SER A 32 2.01 2.72 2.10
C SER A 32 2.66 1.35 2.24
N ALA A 33 1.90 0.38 2.74
CA ALA A 33 2.17 -1.01 2.47
C ALA A 33 2.34 -1.04 0.97
N ASN A 34 3.57 -1.29 0.56
CA ASN A 34 4.05 -1.27 -0.79
C ASN A 34 3.04 -2.02 -1.67
N GLN A 35 2.09 -1.31 -2.30
CA GLN A 35 1.09 -1.91 -3.21
C GLN A 35 1.72 -2.32 -4.54
N GLN A 36 3.03 -2.48 -4.56
CA GLN A 36 3.77 -3.16 -5.60
C GLN A 36 3.62 -4.67 -5.41
N LEU A 37 2.38 -5.17 -5.39
CA LEU A 37 2.12 -6.59 -5.57
C LEU A 37 1.75 -6.79 -7.04
N ALA A 38 2.65 -7.49 -7.72
CA ALA A 38 2.59 -7.83 -9.13
C ALA A 38 1.19 -8.31 -9.54
N GLY A 39 0.64 -7.74 -10.63
CA GLY A 39 -0.63 -8.14 -11.24
C GLY A 39 -0.58 -9.51 -11.94
N GLY A 40 0.06 -10.48 -11.32
CA GLY A 40 0.05 -11.89 -11.72
C GLY A 40 -1.03 -12.68 -10.98
N PRO A 41 -1.24 -13.95 -11.36
CA PRO A 41 -2.11 -14.84 -10.59
C PRO A 41 -1.63 -14.92 -9.13
N ALA A 42 -2.58 -15.03 -8.21
CA ALA A 42 -2.26 -15.35 -6.83
C ALA A 42 -1.52 -16.69 -6.78
N ILE A 43 -0.44 -16.74 -6.00
CA ILE A 43 0.35 -17.95 -5.77
C ILE A 43 -0.38 -18.78 -4.72
N GLU A 44 -0.44 -20.09 -4.92
CA GLU A 44 -1.07 -21.01 -3.98
C GLU A 44 -0.21 -21.25 -2.73
N ASP A 45 -0.83 -21.64 -1.61
CA ASP A 45 -0.13 -21.78 -0.32
C ASP A 45 1.01 -22.81 -0.36
N TYR A 46 0.92 -23.84 -1.22
CA TYR A 46 1.97 -24.86 -1.39
C TYR A 46 3.18 -24.37 -2.20
N GLU A 47 3.04 -23.25 -2.91
CA GLU A 47 4.10 -22.61 -3.70
C GLU A 47 4.81 -21.52 -2.89
N LEU A 48 4.25 -21.12 -1.75
CA LEU A 48 4.84 -20.12 -0.87
C LEU A 48 6.13 -20.67 -0.22
N PRO A 49 7.22 -19.89 -0.20
CA PRO A 49 8.39 -20.21 0.61
C PRO A 49 8.01 -20.42 2.08
N ALA A 50 8.67 -21.37 2.76
CA ALA A 50 8.33 -21.79 4.13
C ALA A 50 8.21 -20.64 5.15
N ARG A 51 8.97 -19.55 4.97
CA ARG A 51 8.89 -18.35 5.83
C ARG A 51 7.59 -17.55 5.72
N PHE A 52 6.82 -17.76 4.64
CA PHE A 52 5.52 -17.13 4.38
C PHE A 52 4.36 -18.13 4.49
N ALA A 53 4.65 -19.39 4.78
CA ALA A 53 3.61 -20.39 5.00
C ALA A 53 2.74 -19.97 6.19
N ARG A 54 1.42 -20.16 6.05
CA ARG A 54 0.46 -19.91 7.13
C ARG A 54 0.73 -20.89 8.26
N LYS A 55 0.58 -20.41 9.50
CA LYS A 55 0.63 -21.29 10.67
C LYS A 55 -0.66 -22.14 10.69
N PRO A 56 -0.58 -23.42 11.10
CA PRO A 56 -1.78 -24.20 11.37
C PRO A 56 -2.57 -23.53 12.49
N ILE A 57 -3.89 -23.51 12.35
CA ILE A 57 -4.80 -22.95 13.36
C ILE A 57 -4.87 -23.89 14.56
N ASP A 58 -4.73 -23.33 15.76
CA ASP A 58 -4.86 -24.10 16.99
C ASP A 58 -6.35 -24.31 17.34
N PRO A 59 -6.77 -25.42 17.98
CA PRO A 59 -8.16 -25.63 18.35
C PRO A 59 -8.74 -24.52 19.25
N GLU A 60 -7.95 -24.00 20.19
CA GLU A 60 -8.38 -22.89 21.06
C GLU A 60 -8.58 -21.61 20.24
N GLU A 61 -7.67 -21.32 19.30
CA GLU A 61 -7.80 -20.20 18.37
C GLU A 61 -9.05 -20.33 17.50
N ALA A 62 -9.33 -21.53 16.99
CA ALA A 62 -10.53 -21.81 16.20
C ALA A 62 -11.81 -21.56 16.99
N GLU A 63 -11.88 -22.03 18.25
CA GLU A 63 -12.99 -21.75 19.15
C GLU A 63 -13.14 -20.26 19.44
N TYR A 64 -12.03 -19.57 19.70
CA TYR A 64 -12.02 -18.13 19.96
C TYR A 64 -12.51 -17.32 18.75
N ILE A 65 -12.14 -17.72 17.53
CA ILE A 65 -12.64 -17.14 16.28
C ILE A 65 -14.13 -17.40 16.11
N ASN A 66 -14.59 -18.64 16.36
CA ASN A 66 -16.00 -19.01 16.25
C ASN A 66 -16.87 -18.27 17.29
N ASN A 67 -16.35 -18.05 18.49
CA ASN A 67 -17.03 -17.35 19.58
C ASN A 67 -16.87 -15.82 19.51
N GLY A 68 -16.05 -15.30 18.59
CA GLY A 68 -15.84 -13.87 18.38
C GLY A 68 -15.02 -13.16 19.47
N GLY A 69 -14.21 -13.89 20.23
CA GLY A 69 -13.42 -13.34 21.32
C GLY A 69 -13.42 -14.19 22.59
N PRO A 70 -12.79 -13.70 23.67
CA PRO A 70 -12.82 -14.37 24.95
C PRO A 70 -14.22 -14.23 25.57
N PRO A 71 -14.63 -15.14 26.46
CA PRO A 71 -15.86 -14.98 27.23
C PRO A 71 -15.84 -13.64 27.99
N LYS A 72 -16.95 -12.89 27.91
CA LYS A 72 -17.16 -11.65 28.68
C LYS A 72 -17.60 -11.93 30.11
#